data_AF-A0A8X8Z0H3-F1
#
_entry.id   AF-A0A8X8Z0H3-F1
#
_cell.length_a   1.000
_cell.length_b   1.000
_cell.length_c   1.000
_cell.angle_alpha   90.00
_cell.angle_beta   90.00
_cell.angle_gamma   90.00
#
_symmetry.space_group_name_H-M   'P 1'
#
loop_
_entity.id
_entity.type
_entity.pdbx_description
1 polymer ?
#
loop_
_entity_poly.entity_id
_entity_poly.type
_entity_poly.pdbx_seq_one_letter_code
_entity_poly.pdbx_strand_id
1 'polypeptide(L)'
;MKNNLSNSTRLILLHPYIQKQGSSNRLWLLALVSFLTLAFLATLIYTRESITTTSTVAAVVAAANPRLSASVSRALIHYASNSNNSDHMTYTDMKQISDALRQCSQPCNLLVFGLTPESLLWRALNHNGRTVFIDENRYYAAYIEEKYPEIEAYDVQYATKLSEMEELIAAVKEQARNECRPVQNLLFSECKLGLNDLPNQLYEVEWDVILVDGPRGYWPEAPGRMAAIFTAAVLARSKRGSNPKTHVFVHDFNMKVDRVTSDEFLCRENLVKSTDTMGHFVLDRMDSNAVQFCRNTHSPPSNSS
;
A
#
# COMPACT_ATOMS: atom_id res chain seq x y z
N MET A 1 32.01 27.73 -61.66
CA MET A 1 31.33 27.48 -62.96
C MET A 1 30.32 26.35 -62.70
N LYS A 2 28.99 26.60 -62.64
CA LYS A 2 28.00 26.43 -63.75
C LYS A 2 28.20 25.08 -64.47
N ASN A 3 27.25 24.16 -64.69
CA ASN A 3 25.78 24.12 -64.77
C ASN A 3 25.38 22.61 -64.89
N ASN A 4 24.23 22.13 -64.36
CA ASN A 4 22.95 21.83 -65.06
C ASN A 4 23.08 20.95 -66.35
N LEU A 5 22.20 20.01 -66.75
CA LEU A 5 20.90 19.47 -66.31
C LEU A 5 20.45 18.39 -67.37
N SER A 6 19.64 17.40 -66.97
CA SER A 6 18.64 16.63 -67.78
C SER A 6 19.17 15.67 -68.86
N ASN A 7 18.47 14.62 -69.34
CA ASN A 7 17.19 13.95 -69.09
C ASN A 7 17.22 12.68 -69.97
N SER A 8 16.50 11.59 -69.62
CA SER A 8 15.77 10.76 -70.59
C SER A 8 14.99 9.62 -69.93
N THR A 9 13.68 9.70 -70.12
CA THR A 9 12.58 8.85 -69.68
C THR A 9 12.62 7.46 -70.34
N ARG A 10 12.27 6.39 -69.61
CA ARG A 10 11.71 5.16 -70.19
C ARG A 10 10.37 4.83 -69.55
N LEU A 11 9.36 4.78 -70.41
CA LEU A 11 7.98 4.42 -70.16
C LEU A 11 7.91 2.92 -69.86
N ILE A 12 7.42 2.51 -68.69
CA ILE A 12 7.04 1.11 -68.43
C ILE A 12 5.53 1.05 -68.47
N LEU A 13 5.03 0.43 -69.54
CA LEU A 13 3.62 0.27 -69.84
C LEU A 13 3.15 -1.05 -69.20
N LEU A 14 2.52 -0.98 -68.03
CA LEU A 14 1.93 -2.15 -67.38
C LEU A 14 0.50 -2.35 -67.89
N HIS A 15 0.30 -3.46 -68.60
CA HIS A 15 -1.02 -3.98 -68.99
C HIS A 15 -1.85 -4.32 -67.74
N PRO A 16 -3.15 -3.96 -67.68
CA PRO A 16 -4.03 -4.43 -66.63
C PRO A 16 -4.57 -5.82 -67.03
N TYR A 17 -3.94 -6.89 -66.55
CA TYR A 17 -4.57 -8.20 -66.56
C TYR A 17 -5.43 -8.35 -65.30
N ILE A 18 -6.72 -8.07 -65.46
CA ILE A 18 -7.76 -8.38 -64.49
C ILE A 18 -7.93 -9.90 -64.46
N GLN A 19 -7.31 -10.58 -63.50
CA GLN A 19 -7.68 -11.95 -63.15
C GLN A 19 -8.63 -11.92 -61.96
N LYS A 20 -9.91 -12.04 -62.30
CA LYS A 20 -11.06 -12.23 -61.43
C LYS A 20 -10.90 -13.55 -60.67
N GLN A 21 -10.48 -13.50 -59.41
CA GLN A 21 -10.59 -14.64 -58.47
C GLN A 21 -11.18 -14.17 -57.15
N GLY A 22 -12.37 -13.56 -57.24
CA GLY A 22 -13.19 -13.22 -56.10
C GLY A 22 -14.36 -14.19 -55.98
N SER A 23 -14.30 -15.10 -55.02
CA SER A 23 -15.51 -15.65 -54.35
C SER A 23 -15.19 -16.49 -53.10
N SER A 24 -14.01 -17.10 -52.99
CA SER A 24 -13.73 -18.05 -51.90
C SER A 24 -13.45 -17.40 -50.54
N ASN A 25 -12.66 -16.32 -50.48
CA ASN A 25 -12.20 -15.75 -49.21
C ASN A 25 -13.30 -15.02 -48.43
N ARG A 26 -14.28 -14.42 -49.12
CA ARG A 26 -15.40 -13.75 -48.46
C ARG A 26 -16.37 -14.75 -47.81
N LEU A 27 -16.61 -15.88 -48.49
CA LEU A 27 -17.43 -16.95 -47.93
C LEU A 27 -16.75 -17.59 -46.72
N TRP A 28 -15.42 -17.77 -46.77
CA TRP A 28 -14.65 -18.32 -45.65
C TRP A 28 -14.59 -17.37 -44.45
N LEU A 29 -14.46 -16.06 -44.68
CA LEU A 29 -14.55 -15.04 -43.63
C LEU A 29 -15.95 -14.98 -43.01
N LEU A 30 -17.02 -15.05 -43.81
CA LEU A 30 -18.39 -15.10 -43.31
C LEU A 30 -18.64 -16.37 -42.50
N ALA A 31 -18.12 -17.52 -42.93
CA ALA A 31 -18.20 -18.76 -42.19
C ALA A 31 -17.43 -18.69 -40.86
N LEU A 32 -16.24 -18.10 -40.85
CA LEU A 32 -15.42 -17.91 -39.64
C LEU A 32 -16.11 -16.98 -38.63
N VAL A 33 -16.63 -15.83 -39.10
CA VAL A 33 -17.34 -14.89 -38.25
C VAL A 33 -18.63 -15.52 -37.70
N SER A 34 -19.39 -16.22 -38.55
CA SER A 34 -20.60 -16.95 -38.11
C SER A 34 -20.27 -17.99 -37.05
N PHE A 35 -19.22 -18.79 -37.26
CA PHE A 35 -18.75 -19.78 -36.29
C PHE A 35 -18.34 -19.13 -34.95
N LEU A 36 -17.58 -18.04 -34.98
CA LEU A 36 -17.18 -17.32 -33.77
C LEU A 36 -18.38 -16.71 -33.03
N THR A 37 -19.37 -16.18 -33.75
CA THR A 37 -20.60 -15.66 -33.13
C THR A 37 -21.46 -16.77 -32.51
N LEU A 38 -21.55 -17.93 -33.16
CA LEU A 38 -22.25 -19.10 -32.63
C LEU A 38 -21.53 -19.68 -31.41
N ALA A 39 -20.19 -19.76 -31.44
CA ALA A 39 -19.38 -20.18 -30.30
C ALA A 39 -19.55 -19.22 -29.11
N PHE A 40 -19.57 -17.90 -29.37
CA PHE A 40 -19.80 -16.88 -28.34
C PHE A 40 -21.23 -16.92 -27.77
N LEU A 41 -22.24 -17.16 -28.60
CA LEU A 41 -23.62 -17.35 -28.13
C LEU A 41 -23.76 -18.64 -27.33
N ALA A 42 -23.10 -19.72 -27.75
CA ALA A 42 -23.09 -20.97 -27.02
C ALA A 42 -22.39 -20.83 -25.66
N THR A 43 -21.26 -20.12 -25.57
CA THR A 43 -20.62 -19.83 -24.28
C THR A 43 -21.49 -18.94 -23.40
N LEU A 44 -22.17 -17.93 -23.95
CA LEU A 44 -23.12 -17.12 -23.18
C LEU A 44 -24.30 -17.94 -22.65
N ILE A 45 -24.86 -18.86 -23.43
CA ILE A 45 -25.97 -19.72 -22.99
C ILE A 45 -25.48 -20.75 -21.94
N TYR A 46 -24.33 -21.38 -22.17
CA TYR A 46 -23.76 -22.39 -21.26
C TYR A 46 -23.26 -21.79 -19.93
N THR A 47 -22.75 -20.55 -19.97
CA THR A 47 -22.44 -19.78 -18.76
C THR A 47 -23.71 -19.31 -18.06
N ARG A 48 -24.79 -19.00 -18.79
CA ARG A 48 -26.09 -18.65 -18.18
C ARG A 48 -26.72 -19.82 -17.44
N GLU A 49 -26.69 -21.03 -18.00
CA GLU A 49 -27.23 -22.22 -17.33
C GLU A 49 -26.40 -22.60 -16.09
N SER A 50 -25.07 -22.39 -16.12
CA SER A 50 -24.22 -22.52 -14.92
C SER A 50 -24.52 -21.48 -13.83
N ILE A 51 -25.07 -20.30 -14.19
CA ILE A 51 -25.41 -19.23 -13.26
C ILE A 51 -26.83 -19.41 -12.66
N THR A 52 -27.71 -20.19 -13.30
CA THR A 52 -29.13 -20.26 -12.89
C THR A 52 -29.45 -21.41 -11.92
N THR A 53 -28.46 -22.24 -11.53
CA THR A 53 -28.62 -23.34 -10.56
C THR A 53 -27.96 -23.14 -9.20
N THR A 54 -27.52 -21.93 -8.85
CA THR A 54 -27.09 -21.56 -7.49
C THR A 54 -28.02 -20.52 -6.83
N SER A 55 -29.32 -20.60 -7.12
CA SER A 55 -30.37 -19.86 -6.40
C SER A 55 -31.27 -20.78 -5.57
N THR A 56 -30.70 -21.83 -4.99
CA THR A 56 -31.32 -22.58 -3.90
C THR A 56 -30.87 -22.00 -2.56
N VAL A 57 -31.68 -21.10 -2.00
CA VAL A 57 -31.77 -20.81 -0.56
C VAL A 57 -30.45 -20.41 0.13
N ALA A 58 -29.89 -19.25 -0.21
CA ALA A 58 -28.98 -18.52 0.67
C ALA A 58 -29.77 -17.56 1.60
N ALA A 59 -30.88 -18.06 2.16
CA ALA A 59 -31.65 -17.39 3.20
C ALA A 59 -31.49 -18.15 4.52
N VAL A 60 -30.25 -18.35 4.97
CA VAL A 60 -29.93 -18.65 6.37
C VAL A 60 -28.57 -18.04 6.69
N VAL A 61 -28.59 -17.02 7.56
CA VAL A 61 -27.46 -16.31 8.15
C VAL A 61 -26.62 -15.50 7.15
N ALA A 62 -26.86 -14.19 7.09
CA ALA A 62 -25.74 -13.26 6.97
C ALA A 62 -24.80 -13.61 8.12
N ALA A 63 -23.83 -14.50 7.86
CA ALA A 63 -22.87 -14.93 8.84
C ALA A 63 -22.18 -13.66 9.30
N ALA A 64 -22.58 -13.17 10.47
CA ALA A 64 -21.75 -12.28 11.25
C ALA A 64 -20.49 -13.09 11.50
N ASN A 65 -19.49 -12.98 10.60
CA ASN A 65 -18.21 -13.64 10.77
C ASN A 65 -17.69 -13.13 12.12
N PRO A 66 -17.70 -13.97 13.15
CA PRO A 66 -17.50 -13.49 14.50
C PRO A 66 -16.09 -12.93 14.58
N ARG A 67 -15.91 -11.87 15.39
CA ARG A 67 -14.56 -11.39 15.71
C ARG A 67 -13.74 -12.56 16.25
N LEU A 68 -12.44 -12.56 15.97
CA LEU A 68 -11.53 -13.54 16.52
C LEU A 68 -11.67 -13.57 18.05
N SER A 69 -11.84 -14.77 18.63
CA SER A 69 -12.08 -14.87 20.06
C SER A 69 -10.85 -14.41 20.85
N ALA A 70 -11.08 -13.76 21.99
CA ALA A 70 -10.00 -13.26 22.82
C ALA A 70 -9.09 -14.37 23.38
N SER A 71 -9.57 -15.61 23.49
CA SER A 71 -8.73 -16.76 23.83
C SER A 71 -7.78 -17.12 22.69
N VAL A 72 -8.26 -17.13 21.44
CA VAL A 72 -7.42 -17.41 20.26
C VAL A 72 -6.40 -16.30 20.05
N SER A 73 -6.80 -15.02 20.12
CA SER A 73 -5.83 -13.90 20.02
C SER A 73 -4.73 -13.99 21.08
N ARG A 74 -5.08 -14.29 22.33
CA ARG A 74 -4.10 -14.47 23.42
C ARG A 74 -3.17 -15.65 23.16
N ALA A 75 -3.69 -16.78 22.67
CA ALA A 75 -2.89 -17.93 22.34
C ALA A 75 -1.90 -17.63 21.20
N LEU A 76 -2.35 -16.96 20.13
CA LEU A 76 -1.50 -16.56 19.01
C LEU A 76 -0.34 -15.67 19.47
N ILE A 77 -0.62 -14.64 20.27
CA ILE A 77 0.41 -13.75 20.80
C ILE A 77 1.35 -14.51 21.73
N HIS A 78 0.83 -15.35 22.62
CA HIS A 78 1.64 -16.15 23.54
C HIS A 78 2.63 -17.04 22.79
N TYR A 79 2.18 -17.80 21.78
CA TYR A 79 3.08 -18.67 21.04
C TYR A 79 4.05 -17.90 20.14
N ALA A 80 3.61 -16.78 19.53
CA ALA A 80 4.49 -15.93 18.73
C ALA A 80 5.61 -15.31 19.56
N SER A 81 5.27 -14.76 20.74
CA SER A 81 6.25 -14.11 21.63
C SER A 81 7.21 -15.09 22.32
N ASN A 82 6.93 -16.39 22.27
CA ASN A 82 7.79 -17.45 22.81
C ASN A 82 8.46 -18.27 21.68
N SER A 83 8.50 -17.75 20.46
CA SER A 83 9.21 -18.41 19.37
C SER A 83 10.72 -18.41 19.59
N ASN A 84 11.44 -19.35 18.99
CA ASN A 84 12.90 -19.44 19.08
C ASN A 84 13.63 -18.50 18.09
N ASN A 85 12.90 -17.64 17.38
CA ASN A 85 13.52 -16.68 16.48
C ASN A 85 14.28 -15.64 17.31
N SER A 86 15.41 -15.12 16.82
CA SER A 86 16.13 -14.04 17.51
C SER A 86 15.51 -12.68 17.28
N ASP A 87 14.86 -12.50 16.13
CA ASP A 87 14.37 -11.23 15.63
C ASP A 87 12.84 -11.28 15.66
N HIS A 88 12.25 -11.04 16.84
CA HIS A 88 10.81 -11.00 17.03
C HIS A 88 10.39 -9.87 17.97
N MET A 89 9.16 -9.39 17.83
CA MET A 89 8.59 -8.42 18.74
C MET A 89 8.39 -8.99 20.15
N THR A 90 8.49 -8.12 21.16
CA THR A 90 8.19 -8.54 22.54
C THR A 90 6.70 -8.84 22.71
N TYR A 91 6.35 -9.67 23.70
CA TYR A 91 4.95 -9.91 24.07
C TYR A 91 4.17 -8.60 24.31
N THR A 92 4.81 -7.63 24.97
CA THR A 92 4.20 -6.33 25.30
C THR A 92 3.88 -5.51 24.04
N ASP A 93 4.73 -5.58 23.02
CA ASP A 93 4.54 -4.85 21.76
C ASP A 93 3.48 -5.52 20.90
N MET A 94 3.57 -6.84 20.73
CA MET A 94 2.55 -7.63 20.02
C MET A 94 1.16 -7.44 20.63
N LYS A 95 1.08 -7.41 21.97
CA LYS A 95 -0.19 -7.19 22.68
C LYS A 95 -0.79 -5.82 22.39
N GLN A 96 0.02 -4.76 22.29
CA GLN A 96 -0.49 -3.41 21.99
C GLN A 96 -1.12 -3.33 20.59
N ILE A 97 -0.45 -3.89 19.59
CA ILE A 97 -0.98 -3.97 18.22
C ILE A 97 -2.26 -4.81 18.19
N SER A 98 -2.26 -5.97 18.85
CA SER A 98 -3.45 -6.82 18.94
C SER A 98 -4.63 -6.13 19.62
N ASP A 99 -4.38 -5.34 20.67
CA ASP A 99 -5.42 -4.61 21.37
C ASP A 99 -6.03 -3.51 20.49
N ALA A 100 -5.24 -2.85 19.64
CA ALA A 100 -5.74 -1.90 18.65
C ALA A 100 -6.60 -2.59 17.58
N LEU A 101 -6.14 -3.72 17.02
CA LEU A 101 -6.91 -4.49 16.03
C LEU A 101 -8.24 -5.00 16.59
N ARG A 102 -8.27 -5.42 17.85
CA ARG A 102 -9.51 -5.86 18.53
C ARG A 102 -10.52 -4.74 18.77
N GLN A 103 -10.03 -3.53 19.01
CA GLN A 103 -10.85 -2.34 19.26
C GLN A 103 -11.29 -1.66 17.96
N CYS A 104 -10.61 -1.95 16.85
CA CYS A 104 -10.92 -1.45 15.52
C CYS A 104 -12.34 -1.84 15.07
N SER A 105 -12.98 -0.91 14.35
CA SER A 105 -14.24 -1.21 13.67
C SER A 105 -14.00 -2.22 12.55
N GLN A 106 -14.96 -3.12 12.32
CA GLN A 106 -14.81 -4.20 11.34
C GLN A 106 -15.59 -3.87 10.05
N PRO A 107 -15.00 -4.10 8.86
CA PRO A 107 -13.65 -4.62 8.62
C PRO A 107 -12.56 -3.58 8.96
N CYS A 108 -11.46 -4.02 9.56
CA CYS A 108 -10.33 -3.16 9.92
C CYS A 108 -9.26 -3.17 8.82
N ASN A 109 -8.81 -2.00 8.39
CA ASN A 109 -7.72 -1.87 7.42
C ASN A 109 -6.37 -1.74 8.15
N LEU A 110 -5.52 -2.76 8.03
CA LEU A 110 -4.16 -2.80 8.58
C LEU A 110 -3.12 -2.69 7.45
N LEU A 111 -2.29 -1.66 7.50
CA LEU A 111 -1.09 -1.55 6.67
C LEU A 111 0.14 -1.91 7.49
N VAL A 112 1.01 -2.75 6.96
CA VAL A 112 2.29 -3.10 7.59
C VAL A 112 3.41 -2.79 6.61
N PHE A 113 4.30 -1.87 6.99
CA PHE A 113 5.59 -1.73 6.33
C PHE A 113 6.55 -2.74 6.96
N GLY A 114 7.07 -3.66 6.17
CA GLY A 114 7.92 -4.79 6.55
C GLY A 114 7.21 -6.14 6.50
N LEU A 115 7.78 -7.10 5.78
CA LEU A 115 7.48 -8.52 5.93
C LEU A 115 8.40 -9.11 7.00
N THR A 116 7.81 -9.57 8.09
CA THR A 116 8.52 -10.08 9.26
C THR A 116 8.01 -11.47 9.65
N PRO A 117 8.68 -12.19 10.57
CA PRO A 117 8.15 -13.46 11.08
C PRO A 117 6.71 -13.37 11.60
N GLU A 118 6.28 -12.19 12.03
CA GLU A 118 4.94 -11.88 12.51
C GLU A 118 3.90 -11.63 11.39
N SER A 119 4.26 -11.63 10.11
CA SER A 119 3.29 -11.33 9.03
C SER A 119 2.04 -12.22 9.09
N LEU A 120 2.19 -13.52 9.36
CA LEU A 120 1.06 -14.43 9.55
C LEU A 120 0.25 -14.11 10.82
N LEU A 121 0.92 -13.67 11.89
CA LEU A 121 0.26 -13.24 13.12
C LEU A 121 -0.63 -12.03 12.84
N TRP A 122 -0.13 -11.01 12.14
CA TRP A 122 -0.89 -9.80 11.80
C TRP A 122 -2.09 -10.11 10.90
N ARG A 123 -1.90 -10.98 9.91
CA ARG A 123 -2.98 -11.44 9.04
C ARG A 123 -4.06 -12.19 9.81
N ALA A 124 -3.68 -13.04 10.76
CA ALA A 124 -4.60 -13.83 11.57
C ALA A 124 -5.33 -12.97 12.62
N LEU A 125 -4.63 -12.08 13.31
CA LEU A 125 -5.20 -11.19 14.32
C LEU A 125 -6.19 -10.18 13.71
N ASN A 126 -5.93 -9.70 12.49
CA ASN A 126 -6.86 -8.87 11.72
C ASN A 126 -7.94 -9.70 11.00
N HIS A 127 -8.55 -10.65 11.71
CA HIS A 127 -9.58 -11.54 11.17
C HIS A 127 -10.77 -10.73 10.62
N ASN A 128 -11.21 -11.06 9.41
CA ASN A 128 -12.23 -10.33 8.61
C ASN A 128 -11.85 -8.89 8.18
N GLY A 129 -10.67 -8.41 8.55
CA GLY A 129 -10.11 -7.17 8.03
C GLY A 129 -9.26 -7.38 6.77
N ARG A 130 -8.78 -6.27 6.21
CA ARG A 130 -7.78 -6.28 5.14
C ARG A 130 -6.42 -5.99 5.77
N THR A 131 -5.43 -6.83 5.48
CA THR A 131 -4.04 -6.60 5.88
C THR A 131 -3.18 -6.55 4.64
N VAL A 132 -2.43 -5.47 4.46
CA VAL A 132 -1.51 -5.29 3.34
C VAL A 132 -0.09 -5.10 3.85
N PHE A 133 0.86 -5.79 3.23
CA PHE A 133 2.28 -5.70 3.56
C PHE A 133 3.04 -4.97 2.46
N ILE A 134 3.97 -4.10 2.84
CA ILE A 134 4.87 -3.37 1.94
C ILE A 134 6.31 -3.69 2.35
N ASP A 135 7.12 -4.25 1.47
CA ASP A 135 8.51 -4.64 1.77
C ASP A 135 9.52 -4.05 0.79
N GLU A 136 10.77 -3.88 1.18
CA GLU A 136 11.83 -3.44 0.27
C GLU A 136 12.27 -4.54 -0.72
N ASN A 137 11.96 -5.81 -0.46
CA ASN A 137 12.48 -6.94 -1.21
C ASN A 137 11.39 -7.62 -2.06
N ARG A 138 11.35 -7.27 -3.34
CA ARG A 138 10.45 -7.88 -4.35
C ARG A 138 10.46 -9.40 -4.39
N TYR A 139 11.62 -10.03 -4.20
CA TYR A 139 11.73 -11.48 -4.25
C TYR A 139 11.14 -12.12 -3.00
N TYR A 140 11.31 -11.47 -1.85
CA TYR A 140 10.74 -11.93 -0.61
C TYR A 140 9.22 -11.75 -0.58
N ALA A 141 8.71 -10.61 -1.06
CA ALA A 141 7.28 -10.39 -1.24
C ALA A 141 6.65 -11.48 -2.12
N ALA A 142 7.19 -11.70 -3.34
CA ALA A 142 6.69 -12.73 -4.24
C ALA A 142 6.74 -14.14 -3.64
N TYR A 143 7.84 -14.48 -2.93
CA TYR A 143 7.95 -15.76 -2.24
C TYR A 143 6.90 -15.94 -1.12
N ILE A 144 6.62 -14.90 -0.35
CA ILE A 144 5.62 -14.94 0.72
C ILE A 144 4.22 -15.09 0.14
N GLU A 145 3.88 -14.39 -0.94
CA GLU A 145 2.58 -14.53 -1.61
C GLU A 145 2.39 -15.92 -2.23
N GLU A 146 3.45 -16.50 -2.83
CA GLU A 146 3.41 -17.87 -3.36
C GLU A 146 3.19 -18.88 -2.23
N LYS A 147 3.88 -18.71 -1.10
CA LYS A 147 3.80 -19.63 0.04
C LYS A 147 2.51 -19.51 0.83
N TYR A 148 1.96 -18.30 0.94
CA TYR A 148 0.77 -17.97 1.71
C TYR A 148 -0.17 -17.11 0.85
N PRO A 149 -1.03 -17.73 0.01
CA PRO A 149 -1.90 -17.02 -0.93
C PRO A 149 -2.91 -16.04 -0.30
N GLU A 150 -3.10 -16.09 1.02
CA GLU A 150 -3.93 -15.17 1.79
C GLU A 150 -3.22 -13.85 2.20
N ILE A 151 -1.91 -13.75 1.97
CA ILE A 151 -1.10 -12.56 2.20
C ILE A 151 -1.15 -11.68 0.96
N GLU A 152 -1.54 -10.42 1.14
CA GLU A 152 -1.43 -9.37 0.13
C GLU A 152 -0.15 -8.58 0.41
N ALA A 153 0.87 -8.72 -0.44
CA ALA A 153 2.15 -8.05 -0.27
C ALA A 153 2.63 -7.35 -1.54
N TYR A 154 3.27 -6.19 -1.38
CA TYR A 154 3.86 -5.44 -2.49
C TYR A 154 5.27 -5.00 -2.14
N ASP A 155 6.11 -4.83 -3.15
CA ASP A 155 7.41 -4.20 -2.99
C ASP A 155 7.39 -2.71 -3.31
N VAL A 156 8.25 -1.97 -2.64
CA VAL A 156 8.55 -0.56 -2.94
C VAL A 156 10.05 -0.30 -2.87
N GLN A 157 10.49 0.73 -3.59
CA GLN A 157 11.87 1.16 -3.59
C GLN A 157 12.09 2.28 -2.58
N TYR A 158 12.87 1.99 -1.55
CA TYR A 158 13.30 3.00 -0.60
C TYR A 158 14.57 3.70 -1.08
N ALA A 159 14.45 4.98 -1.43
CA ALA A 159 15.56 5.80 -1.91
C ALA A 159 16.31 6.57 -0.80
N THR A 160 15.93 6.38 0.46
CA THR A 160 16.53 7.04 1.63
C THR A 160 17.74 6.27 2.15
N LYS A 161 18.52 6.91 3.03
CA LYS A 161 19.55 6.24 3.83
C LYS A 161 19.53 6.78 5.24
N LEU A 162 19.77 5.94 6.25
CA LEU A 162 19.85 6.37 7.65
C LEU A 162 20.84 7.52 7.88
N SER A 163 21.98 7.49 7.19
CA SER A 163 23.00 8.55 7.27
C SER A 163 22.50 9.92 6.81
N GLU A 164 21.42 9.97 6.03
CA GLU A 164 20.85 11.19 5.43
C GLU A 164 19.71 11.79 6.29
N MET A 165 19.43 11.24 7.49
CA MET A 165 18.27 11.65 8.32
C MET A 165 18.16 13.18 8.50
N GLU A 166 19.25 13.84 8.92
CA GLU A 166 19.22 15.28 9.22
C GLU A 166 18.93 16.11 7.96
N GLU A 167 19.52 15.74 6.83
CA GLU A 167 19.29 16.38 5.53
C GLU A 167 17.85 16.17 5.05
N LEU A 168 17.32 14.95 5.17
CA LEU A 168 15.96 14.61 4.77
C LEU A 168 14.90 15.39 5.57
N ILE A 169 15.08 15.50 6.89
CA ILE A 169 14.19 16.30 7.75
C ILE A 169 14.28 17.78 7.37
N ALA A 170 15.48 18.31 7.14
CA ALA A 170 15.65 19.70 6.72
C ALA A 170 14.97 19.98 5.36
N ALA A 171 15.14 19.08 4.39
CA ALA A 171 14.52 19.19 3.07
C ALA A 171 12.99 19.18 3.14
N VAL A 172 12.38 18.32 3.98
CA VAL A 172 10.92 18.34 4.20
C VAL A 172 10.47 19.68 4.75
N LYS A 173 11.17 20.23 5.74
CA LYS A 173 10.82 21.53 6.34
C LYS A 173 10.90 22.69 5.34
N GLU A 174 11.91 22.68 4.49
CA GLU A 174 12.08 23.68 3.44
C GLU A 174 10.96 23.61 2.39
N GLN A 175 10.57 22.39 2.01
CA GLN A 175 9.58 22.16 0.95
C GLN A 175 8.13 22.27 1.44
N ALA A 176 7.88 22.24 2.75
CA ALA A 176 6.56 22.11 3.39
C ALA A 176 5.46 23.10 2.95
N ARG A 177 5.81 24.21 2.30
CA ARG A 177 4.82 25.15 1.73
C ARG A 177 4.31 24.75 0.34
N ASN A 178 5.05 23.91 -0.37
CA ASN A 178 4.77 23.47 -1.73
C ASN A 178 4.51 21.95 -1.76
N GLU A 179 5.48 21.16 -1.30
CA GLU A 179 5.55 19.70 -1.32
C GLU A 179 5.84 19.17 0.11
N CYS A 180 5.86 17.86 0.33
CA CYS A 180 6.17 17.24 1.62
C CYS A 180 5.24 17.68 2.77
N ARG A 181 3.96 17.86 2.47
CA ARG A 181 2.94 18.33 3.42
C ARG A 181 2.29 17.16 4.18
N PRO A 182 1.75 17.41 5.39
CA PRO A 182 1.00 16.41 6.14
C PRO A 182 -0.24 15.88 5.40
N VAL A 183 -0.84 16.71 4.55
CA VAL A 183 -1.94 16.32 3.66
C VAL A 183 -1.53 16.58 2.23
N GLN A 184 -1.31 15.52 1.46
CA GLN A 184 -0.83 15.61 0.08
C GLN A 184 -1.16 14.34 -0.72
N ASN A 185 -1.01 14.43 -2.05
CA ASN A 185 -1.12 13.27 -2.92
C ASN A 185 0.24 12.60 -3.05
N LEU A 186 0.44 11.49 -2.35
CA LEU A 186 1.70 10.74 -2.38
C LEU A 186 2.03 10.15 -3.77
N LEU A 187 1.03 9.75 -4.56
CA LEU A 187 1.24 9.14 -5.88
C LEU A 187 1.99 10.07 -6.86
N PHE A 188 1.86 11.39 -6.68
CA PHE A 188 2.54 12.40 -7.51
C PHE A 188 3.44 13.31 -6.68
N SER A 189 3.81 12.87 -5.47
CA SER A 189 4.70 13.64 -4.60
C SER A 189 6.13 13.48 -5.07
N GLU A 190 6.83 14.62 -5.17
CA GLU A 190 8.28 14.68 -5.38
C GLU A 190 9.05 14.71 -4.04
N CYS A 191 8.34 14.51 -2.92
CA CYS A 191 8.96 14.47 -1.61
C CYS A 191 9.85 13.23 -1.48
N LYS A 192 11.16 13.40 -1.24
CA LYS A 192 12.12 12.28 -1.11
C LYS A 192 11.73 11.25 -0.03
N LEU A 193 10.95 11.66 0.98
CA LEU A 193 10.44 10.77 2.04
C LEU A 193 9.07 10.15 1.71
N GLY A 194 8.35 10.62 0.69
CA GLY A 194 7.06 10.08 0.30
C GLY A 194 7.22 8.86 -0.61
N LEU A 195 6.66 7.72 -0.22
CA LEU A 195 6.59 6.54 -1.09
C LEU A 195 5.51 6.77 -2.17
N ASN A 196 5.93 7.00 -3.41
CA ASN A 196 5.08 7.31 -4.56
C ASN A 196 4.87 6.13 -5.54
N ASP A 197 5.40 4.95 -5.19
CA ASP A 197 5.37 3.72 -5.98
C ASP A 197 4.50 2.61 -5.36
N LEU A 198 3.63 2.93 -4.40
CA LEU A 198 2.62 1.99 -3.92
C LEU A 198 1.57 1.75 -5.02
N PRO A 199 0.93 0.56 -5.05
CA PRO A 199 -0.25 0.35 -5.90
C PRO A 199 -1.30 1.43 -5.66
N ASN A 200 -1.79 2.06 -6.74
CA ASN A 200 -2.63 3.27 -6.69
C ASN A 200 -3.78 3.19 -5.68
N GLN A 201 -4.42 2.02 -5.58
CA GLN A 201 -5.54 1.79 -4.67
C GLN A 201 -5.18 1.98 -3.19
N LEU A 202 -3.92 1.75 -2.79
CA LEU A 202 -3.49 1.81 -1.38
C LEU A 202 -3.41 3.24 -0.83
N TYR A 203 -3.27 4.25 -1.70
CA TYR A 203 -3.34 5.66 -1.31
C TYR A 203 -4.74 6.10 -0.90
N GLU A 204 -5.77 5.42 -1.40
CA GLU A 204 -7.17 5.72 -1.13
C GLU A 204 -7.75 4.90 0.03
N VAL A 205 -7.03 3.87 0.49
CA VAL A 205 -7.48 3.05 1.62
C VAL A 205 -7.52 3.86 2.90
N GLU A 206 -8.65 3.75 3.58
CA GLU A 206 -8.89 4.31 4.89
C GLU A 206 -8.24 3.46 5.99
N TRP A 207 -6.91 3.49 6.08
CA TRP A 207 -6.14 2.75 7.07
C TRP A 207 -6.61 3.08 8.50
N ASP A 208 -6.85 2.07 9.32
CA ASP A 208 -7.24 2.23 10.72
C ASP A 208 -6.04 1.99 11.65
N VAL A 209 -5.18 1.06 11.24
CA VAL A 209 -3.93 0.73 11.91
C VAL A 209 -2.82 0.70 10.87
N ILE A 210 -1.70 1.34 11.17
CA ILE A 210 -0.47 1.27 10.40
C ILE A 210 0.64 0.80 11.34
N LEU A 211 1.35 -0.26 10.94
CA LEU A 211 2.54 -0.75 11.62
C LEU A 211 3.76 -0.48 10.74
N VAL A 212 4.75 0.22 11.30
CA VAL A 212 6.04 0.49 10.66
C VAL A 212 7.09 -0.39 11.32
N ASP A 213 7.38 -1.54 10.70
CA ASP A 213 8.33 -2.55 11.18
C ASP A 213 9.50 -2.79 10.18
N GLY A 214 9.39 -2.25 8.98
CA GLY A 214 10.43 -2.18 7.96
C GLY A 214 10.45 -0.81 7.27
N PRO A 215 11.40 -0.58 6.36
CA PRO A 215 12.43 -1.52 5.90
C PRO A 215 13.60 -1.65 6.88
N ARG A 216 14.61 -2.48 6.55
CA ARG A 216 15.82 -2.63 7.36
C ARG A 216 16.57 -1.31 7.59
N GLY A 217 17.17 -1.18 8.77
CA GLY A 217 17.82 0.04 9.21
C GLY A 217 19.01 -0.16 10.15
N TYR A 218 19.82 -1.21 9.99
CA TYR A 218 20.94 -1.51 10.92
C TYR A 218 22.33 -1.07 10.43
N TRP A 219 22.46 -0.37 9.29
CA TRP A 219 23.72 0.22 8.80
C TRP A 219 23.48 1.58 8.14
N PRO A 220 24.48 2.47 8.02
CA PRO A 220 24.28 3.86 7.57
C PRO A 220 23.62 4.01 6.20
N GLU A 221 23.96 3.13 5.25
CA GLU A 221 23.42 3.12 3.89
C GLU A 221 22.10 2.35 3.76
N ALA A 222 21.60 1.75 4.85
CA ALA A 222 20.30 1.09 4.85
C ALA A 222 19.18 2.12 4.66
N PRO A 223 18.05 1.72 4.05
CA PRO A 223 16.95 2.65 3.79
C PRO A 223 16.39 3.29 5.06
N GLY A 224 16.26 2.50 6.13
CA GLY A 224 15.66 2.92 7.38
C GLY A 224 14.16 3.22 7.27
N ARG A 225 13.51 3.42 8.42
CA ARG A 225 12.04 3.56 8.49
C ARG A 225 11.52 4.96 8.19
N MET A 226 12.40 5.91 7.87
CA MET A 226 12.02 7.32 7.73
C MET A 226 10.94 7.56 6.68
N ALA A 227 11.09 6.98 5.49
CA ALA A 227 10.10 7.12 4.42
C ALA A 227 8.77 6.42 4.76
N ALA A 228 8.83 5.27 5.45
CA ALA A 228 7.64 4.57 5.93
C ALA A 228 6.91 5.36 7.03
N ILE A 229 7.63 5.96 7.99
CA ILE A 229 7.09 6.83 9.03
C ILE A 229 6.42 8.07 8.41
N PHE A 230 7.10 8.74 7.47
CA PHE A 230 6.54 9.89 6.76
C PHE A 230 5.30 9.52 5.95
N THR A 231 5.35 8.41 5.21
CA THR A 231 4.22 7.92 4.42
C THR A 231 3.04 7.56 5.31
N ALA A 232 3.27 6.86 6.43
CA ALA A 232 2.24 6.57 7.43
C ALA A 232 1.60 7.85 7.99
N ALA A 233 2.43 8.87 8.28
CA ALA A 233 1.99 10.17 8.76
C ALA A 233 1.05 10.87 7.76
N VAL A 234 1.36 10.81 6.46
CA VAL A 234 0.57 11.41 5.39
C VAL A 234 -0.71 10.62 5.11
N LEU A 235 -0.64 9.28 5.05
CA LEU A 235 -1.81 8.42 4.85
C LEU A 235 -2.84 8.61 5.99
N ALA A 236 -2.38 8.61 7.24
CA ALA A 236 -3.22 8.81 8.41
C ALA A 236 -3.94 10.18 8.38
N ARG A 237 -3.23 11.23 7.96
CA ARG A 237 -3.75 12.61 7.98
C ARG A 237 -4.59 12.97 6.76
N SER A 238 -4.33 12.32 5.62
CA SER A 238 -5.03 12.54 4.34
C SER A 238 -6.32 11.72 4.20
N LYS A 239 -6.59 10.82 5.16
CA LYS A 239 -7.79 9.97 5.21
C LYS A 239 -9.08 10.80 5.14
N ARG A 240 -10.01 10.38 4.27
CA ARG A 240 -11.29 11.08 4.01
C ARG A 240 -12.49 10.48 4.74
N GLY A 241 -12.26 9.38 5.47
CA GLY A 241 -13.31 8.56 6.09
C GLY A 241 -14.01 9.13 7.30
N SER A 242 -15.00 8.36 7.75
CA SER A 242 -15.82 8.67 8.92
C SER A 242 -15.09 8.43 10.24
N ASN A 243 -14.13 7.49 10.29
CA ASN A 243 -13.22 7.31 11.42
C ASN A 243 -12.08 8.32 11.32
N PRO A 244 -12.02 9.35 12.19
CA PRO A 244 -11.01 10.40 12.08
C PRO A 244 -9.63 9.95 12.58
N LYS A 245 -9.53 8.80 13.25
CA LYS A 245 -8.32 8.35 13.95
C LYS A 245 -7.65 7.17 13.26
N THR A 246 -6.33 7.23 13.22
CA THR A 246 -5.45 6.15 12.76
C THR A 246 -4.45 5.82 13.86
N HIS A 247 -4.33 4.54 14.24
CA HIS A 247 -3.28 4.07 15.13
C HIS A 247 -2.01 3.84 14.31
N VAL A 248 -0.89 4.45 14.69
CA VAL A 248 0.41 4.23 14.05
C VAL A 248 1.37 3.65 15.08
N PHE A 249 1.91 2.48 14.78
CA PHE A 249 2.91 1.78 15.58
C PHE A 249 4.26 1.84 14.87
N VAL A 250 5.32 2.20 15.58
CA VAL A 250 6.68 2.25 15.03
C VAL A 250 7.57 1.36 15.87
N HIS A 251 8.09 0.29 15.27
CA HIS A 251 9.06 -0.62 15.89
C HIS A 251 10.48 -0.03 15.90
N ASP A 252 11.39 -0.63 16.67
CA ASP A 252 12.75 -0.14 16.96
C ASP A 252 12.80 1.32 17.45
N PHE A 253 11.81 1.73 18.25
CA PHE A 253 11.68 3.11 18.74
C PHE A 253 12.81 3.56 19.69
N ASN A 254 13.65 2.63 20.16
CA ASN A 254 14.92 2.91 20.84
C ASN A 254 15.95 3.55 19.88
N MET A 255 15.89 3.25 18.58
CA MET A 255 16.78 3.84 17.59
C MET A 255 16.55 5.34 17.49
N LYS A 256 17.65 6.11 17.55
CA LYS A 256 17.58 7.59 17.48
C LYS A 256 16.87 8.05 16.21
N VAL A 257 17.16 7.42 15.07
CA VAL A 257 16.59 7.81 13.77
C VAL A 257 15.08 7.63 13.75
N ASP A 258 14.60 6.47 14.17
CA ASP A 258 13.17 6.15 14.18
C ASP A 258 12.41 7.02 15.19
N ARG A 259 12.99 7.29 16.37
CA ARG A 259 12.40 8.20 17.35
C ARG A 259 12.32 9.64 16.85
N VAL A 260 13.43 10.20 16.35
CA VAL A 260 13.48 11.61 15.88
C VAL A 260 12.52 11.80 14.70
N THR A 261 12.50 10.85 13.77
CA THR A 261 11.62 10.92 12.59
C THR A 261 10.15 10.79 12.97
N SER A 262 9.84 9.92 13.94
CA SER A 262 8.48 9.81 14.48
C SER A 262 8.05 11.07 15.22
N ASP A 263 8.90 11.64 16.07
CA ASP A 263 8.58 12.87 16.80
C ASP A 263 8.38 14.06 15.82
N GLU A 264 9.07 14.06 14.67
CA GLU A 264 8.92 15.10 13.63
C GLU A 264 7.65 14.93 12.77
N PHE A 265 7.29 13.71 12.37
CA PHE A 265 6.19 13.49 11.41
C PHE A 265 4.92 12.92 12.05
N LEU A 266 5.02 12.06 13.07
CA LEU A 266 3.86 11.57 13.83
C LEU A 266 3.51 12.49 15.00
N CYS A 267 4.47 13.31 15.42
CA CYS A 267 4.35 14.33 16.45
C CYS A 267 4.30 13.79 17.87
N ARG A 268 5.17 14.32 18.73
CA ARG A 268 5.30 13.88 20.12
C ARG A 268 3.99 14.01 20.89
N GLU A 269 3.19 15.03 20.59
CA GLU A 269 1.88 15.26 21.20
C GLU A 269 0.85 14.16 20.90
N ASN A 270 1.08 13.34 19.86
CA ASN A 270 0.21 12.23 19.49
C ASN A 270 0.69 10.88 20.06
N LEU A 271 1.82 10.84 20.78
CA LEU A 271 2.34 9.62 21.39
C LEU A 271 1.46 9.21 22.58
N VAL A 272 0.78 8.07 22.45
CA VAL A 272 -0.10 7.51 23.48
C VAL A 272 0.69 6.67 24.48
N LYS A 273 1.61 5.86 23.97
CA LYS A 273 2.42 4.95 24.78
C LYS A 273 3.73 4.65 24.07
N SER A 274 4.79 4.44 24.84
CA SER A 274 6.04 3.87 24.35
C SER A 274 6.52 2.75 25.25
N THR A 275 7.15 1.74 24.65
CA THR A 275 8.03 0.78 25.32
C THR A 275 9.47 1.07 24.91
N ASP A 276 10.41 0.19 25.26
CA ASP A 276 11.79 0.32 24.79
C ASP A 276 11.88 0.25 23.26
N THR A 277 11.08 -0.62 22.63
CA THR A 277 11.16 -0.94 21.20
C THR A 277 9.97 -0.45 20.37
N MET A 278 8.88 0.00 20.99
CA MET A 278 7.66 0.41 20.26
C MET A 278 7.20 1.81 20.65
N GLY A 279 6.89 2.64 19.65
CA GLY A 279 6.12 3.87 19.79
C GLY A 279 4.70 3.68 19.27
N HIS A 280 3.67 3.97 20.09
CA HIS A 280 2.27 3.96 19.68
C HIS A 280 1.71 5.39 19.64
N PHE A 281 1.39 5.84 18.43
CA PHE A 281 0.79 7.14 18.14
C PHE A 281 -0.68 6.97 17.70
N VAL A 282 -1.49 7.99 17.96
CA VAL A 282 -2.86 8.08 17.42
C VAL A 282 -3.00 9.43 16.72
N LEU A 283 -3.16 9.38 15.40
CA LEU A 283 -3.21 10.57 14.56
C LEU A 283 -4.66 10.86 14.18
N ASP A 284 -5.04 12.12 14.28
CA ASP A 284 -6.27 12.64 13.68
C ASP A 284 -6.01 13.11 12.25
N ARG A 285 -7.06 13.10 11.41
CA ARG A 285 -7.05 13.80 10.11
C ARG A 285 -6.66 15.27 10.26
N MET A 286 -6.00 15.83 9.27
CA MET A 286 -5.63 17.26 9.24
C MET A 286 -6.35 18.03 8.14
N ASP A 287 -6.39 19.36 8.29
CA ASP A 287 -6.87 20.27 7.24
C ASP A 287 -5.98 20.15 5.98
N SER A 288 -6.58 20.18 4.80
CA SER A 288 -5.85 20.06 3.53
C SER A 288 -4.84 21.18 3.27
N ASN A 289 -4.96 22.31 3.98
CA ASN A 289 -4.04 23.44 3.89
C ASN A 289 -2.95 23.40 4.97
N ALA A 290 -2.90 22.35 5.80
CA ALA A 290 -1.85 22.19 6.79
C ALA A 290 -0.48 22.08 6.12
N VAL A 291 0.45 22.94 6.54
CA VAL A 291 1.84 22.99 6.05
C VAL A 291 2.83 22.46 7.08
N GLN A 292 2.39 22.10 8.29
CA GLN A 292 3.23 21.57 9.36
C GLN A 292 2.59 20.31 9.93
N PHE A 293 3.41 19.30 10.21
CA PHE A 293 2.96 18.03 10.79
C PHE A 293 2.50 18.21 12.24
N CYS A 294 3.28 18.96 13.03
CA CYS A 294 3.12 19.09 14.47
C CYS A 294 2.73 20.52 14.84
N ARG A 295 2.07 20.68 15.99
CA ARG A 295 1.74 22.01 16.49
C ARG A 295 3.02 22.67 17.01
N ASN A 296 3.24 23.93 16.66
CA ASN A 296 4.32 24.72 17.26
C ASN A 296 4.13 24.80 18.78
N THR A 297 4.92 24.05 19.56
CA THR A 297 4.92 24.12 21.04
C THR A 297 5.61 25.38 21.58
N HIS A 298 5.85 26.40 20.75
CA HIS A 298 6.47 27.67 21.14
C HIS A 298 5.49 28.83 21.37
N SER A 299 4.18 28.59 21.41
CA SER A 299 3.24 29.60 21.91
C SER A 299 3.27 29.62 23.44
N PRO A 300 3.73 30.70 24.10
CA PRO A 300 3.60 30.81 25.56
C PRO A 300 2.11 30.78 25.92
N PRO A 301 1.74 30.22 27.09
CA PRO A 301 0.36 30.22 27.53
C PRO A 301 -0.14 31.68 27.54
N SER A 302 -1.26 31.92 26.86
CA SER A 302 -1.99 33.17 26.97
C SER A 302 -2.34 33.37 28.43
N ASN A 303 -1.71 34.35 29.09
CA ASN A 303 -2.15 34.84 30.38
C ASN A 303 -3.58 35.36 30.20
N SER A 304 -4.56 34.57 30.63
CA SER A 304 -5.90 35.06 30.91
C SER A 304 -5.86 35.74 32.28
N SER A 305 -6.00 37.07 32.26
CA SER A 305 -6.31 37.92 33.42
C SER A 305 -7.64 37.56 34.08
#